data_AF-K4K2P6-F1
#
_entry.id   AF-K4K2P6-F1
#
_cell.length_a   1.000
_cell.length_b   1.000
_cell.length_c   1.000
_cell.angle_alpha   90.00
_cell.angle_beta   90.00
_cell.angle_gamma   90.00
#
_symmetry.space_group_name_H-M   'P 1'
#
loop_
_entity.id
_entity.type
_entity.pdbx_description
1 polymer ?
#
loop_
_entity_poly.entity_id
_entity_poly.type
_entity_poly.pdbx_seq_one_letter_code
_entity_poly.pdbx_strand_id
1 'polypeptide(L)'
;PSLRTMRIMRTLPGPPETFFFGHSPTLAKIKFEDLLEFFGQIIREYPPVFKIWSLGIPIVVLTEPEDVEVLLSSVQYIKKGIDYDAFLDWL
;
A
#
# COMPACT_ATOMS: atom_id res chain seq x y z
N PRO A 1 -11.55 -0.16 -7.91
CA PRO A 1 -11.94 0.63 -6.71
C PRO A 1 -13.26 1.41 -6.92
N SER A 2 -14.05 1.59 -5.86
CA SER A 2 -15.28 2.41 -5.92
C SER A 2 -14.97 3.91 -6.00
N LEU A 3 -15.93 4.75 -6.44
CA LEU A 3 -15.80 6.22 -6.42
C LEU A 3 -15.52 6.76 -5.01
N ARG A 4 -16.16 6.16 -3.99
CA ARG A 4 -15.90 6.49 -2.58
C ARG A 4 -14.45 6.21 -2.20
N THR A 5 -13.93 5.05 -2.58
CA THR A 5 -12.53 4.68 -2.35
C THR A 5 -11.59 5.68 -2.99
N MET A 6 -11.82 6.05 -4.26
CA MET A 6 -11.00 7.06 -4.94
C MET A 6 -11.04 8.42 -4.23
N ARG A 7 -12.20 8.84 -3.73
CA ARG A 7 -12.33 10.11 -2.99
C ARG A 7 -11.51 10.09 -1.69
N ILE A 8 -11.55 9.00 -0.93
CA ILE A 8 -10.76 8.86 0.30
C ILE A 8 -9.27 8.79 -0.01
N MET A 9 -8.88 8.02 -1.02
CA MET A 9 -7.47 7.93 -1.43
C MET A 9 -6.90 9.29 -1.84
N ARG A 10 -7.72 10.19 -2.43
CA ARG A 10 -7.26 11.55 -2.76
C ARG A 10 -6.92 12.41 -1.54
N THR A 11 -7.45 12.11 -0.35
CA THR A 11 -7.17 12.89 0.86
C THR A 11 -5.89 12.45 1.58
N LEU A 12 -5.40 11.24 1.30
CA LEU A 12 -4.18 10.73 1.91
C LEU A 12 -2.93 11.29 1.21
N PRO A 13 -1.85 11.59 1.96
CA PRO A 13 -0.57 11.94 1.38
C PRO A 13 0.07 10.71 0.73
N GLY A 14 1.07 10.92 -0.10
CA GLY A 14 1.84 9.84 -0.71
C GLY A 14 2.67 10.32 -1.89
N PRO A 15 3.56 9.46 -2.39
CA PRO A 15 4.38 9.77 -3.55
C PRO A 15 3.52 10.06 -4.80
N PRO A 16 4.02 10.90 -5.73
CA PRO A 16 3.30 11.23 -6.95
C PRO A 16 3.04 10.00 -7.81
N GLU A 17 1.76 9.73 -8.08
CA GLU A 17 1.34 8.57 -8.86
C GLU A 17 1.11 8.87 -10.35
N THR A 18 1.38 7.89 -11.22
CA THR A 18 0.90 7.93 -12.61
C THR A 18 -0.54 7.43 -12.68
N PHE A 19 -1.36 8.00 -13.55
CA PHE A 19 -2.82 7.79 -13.54
C PHE A 19 -3.26 6.31 -13.49
N PHE A 20 -2.94 5.51 -14.51
CA PHE A 20 -3.48 4.15 -14.63
C PHE A 20 -2.65 3.11 -13.88
N PHE A 21 -1.33 3.26 -13.87
CA PHE A 21 -0.40 2.28 -13.30
C PHE A 21 0.10 2.63 -11.91
N GLY A 22 -0.25 3.79 -11.38
CA GLY A 22 0.22 4.23 -10.08
C GLY A 22 1.75 4.31 -10.03
N HIS A 23 2.35 3.55 -9.12
CA HIS A 23 3.79 3.43 -8.90
C HIS A 23 4.39 2.18 -9.54
N SER A 24 3.58 1.33 -10.18
CA SER A 24 4.06 0.06 -10.76
C SER A 24 5.18 0.23 -11.78
N PRO A 25 5.21 1.24 -12.66
CA PRO A 25 6.33 1.43 -13.59
C PRO A 25 7.63 1.80 -12.88
N THR A 26 7.56 2.52 -11.76
CA THR A 26 8.73 2.83 -10.92
C THR A 26 9.21 1.57 -10.22
N LEU A 27 8.30 0.82 -9.60
CA LEU A 27 8.60 -0.45 -8.92
C LEU A 27 9.21 -1.48 -9.88
N ALA A 28 8.74 -1.55 -11.12
CA ALA A 28 9.27 -2.48 -12.12
C ALA A 28 10.71 -2.18 -12.57
N LYS A 29 11.21 -0.96 -12.32
CA LYS A 29 12.60 -0.56 -12.65
C LYS A 29 13.57 -0.80 -11.50
N ILE A 30 13.07 -0.97 -10.29
CA ILE A 30 13.88 -1.18 -9.08
C ILE A 30 14.29 -2.64 -9.03
N LYS A 31 15.56 -2.91 -8.71
CA LYS A 31 16.02 -4.27 -8.50
C LYS A 31 15.48 -4.80 -7.18
N PHE A 32 15.30 -6.12 -7.10
CA PHE A 32 14.76 -6.75 -5.88
C PHE A 32 15.57 -6.42 -4.62
N GLU A 33 16.90 -6.35 -4.73
CA GLU A 33 17.83 -5.99 -3.64
C GLU A 33 17.60 -4.58 -3.08
N ASP A 34 17.13 -3.66 -3.92
CA ASP A 34 16.94 -2.24 -3.56
C ASP A 34 15.51 -1.94 -3.06
N LEU A 35 14.59 -2.91 -3.15
CA LEU A 35 13.18 -2.69 -2.79
C LEU A 35 13.00 -2.28 -1.32
N LEU A 36 13.72 -2.94 -0.40
CA LEU A 36 13.62 -2.62 1.02
C LEU A 36 14.11 -1.21 1.33
N GLU A 37 15.19 -0.77 0.69
CA GLU A 37 15.70 0.58 0.86
C GLU A 37 14.71 1.61 0.31
N PHE A 38 14.16 1.37 -0.88
CA PHE A 38 13.15 2.22 -1.50
C PHE A 38 11.91 2.39 -0.60
N PHE A 39 11.34 1.29 -0.10
CA PHE A 39 10.20 1.37 0.82
C PHE A 39 10.58 2.06 2.13
N GLY A 40 11.78 1.81 2.66
CA GLY A 40 12.28 2.49 3.86
C GLY A 40 12.41 4.01 3.67
N GLN A 41 12.80 4.48 2.48
CA GLN A 41 12.82 5.91 2.16
C GLN A 41 11.40 6.49 2.12
N ILE A 42 10.46 5.84 1.44
CA ILE A 42 9.06 6.29 1.37
C ILE A 42 8.42 6.37 2.76
N ILE A 43 8.62 5.35 3.59
CA ILE A 43 8.08 5.32 4.96
C ILE A 43 8.58 6.51 5.79
N ARG A 44 9.86 6.88 5.63
CA ARG A 44 10.44 8.04 6.32
C ARG A 44 9.95 9.39 5.77
N GLU A 45 9.60 9.44 4.50
CA GLU A 45 9.16 10.67 3.83
C GLU A 45 7.67 10.98 4.09
N TYR A 46 6.83 9.94 4.26
CA TYR A 46 5.38 10.09 4.41
C TYR A 46 4.77 9.46 5.69
N PRO A 47 5.30 9.72 6.91
CA PRO A 47 4.62 9.31 8.13
C PRO A 47 3.38 10.20 8.41
N PRO A 48 2.40 9.72 9.20
CA PRO A 48 2.25 8.38 9.78
C PRO A 48 1.44 7.40 8.90
N VAL A 49 0.70 7.93 7.92
CA VAL A 49 -0.19 7.17 7.03
C VAL A 49 -0.09 7.75 5.63
N PHE A 50 0.13 6.90 4.64
CA PHE A 50 0.21 7.33 3.26
C PHE A 50 -0.38 6.32 2.30
N LYS A 51 -0.55 6.76 1.05
CA LYS A 51 -1.13 5.96 -0.01
C LYS A 51 -0.11 5.56 -1.07
N ILE A 52 -0.34 4.39 -1.65
CA ILE A 52 0.32 3.93 -2.87
C ILE A 52 -0.77 3.40 -3.81
N TRP A 53 -0.63 3.66 -5.10
CA TRP A 53 -1.35 2.94 -6.14
C TRP A 53 -0.42 1.94 -6.82
N SER A 54 -0.86 0.70 -7.00
CA SER A 54 -0.16 -0.30 -7.81
C SER A 54 -1.15 -1.02 -8.72
N LEU A 55 -0.95 -0.96 -10.04
CA LEU A 55 -1.82 -1.60 -11.05
C LEU A 55 -3.32 -1.32 -10.83
N GLY A 56 -3.68 -0.09 -10.45
CA GLY A 56 -5.06 0.32 -10.15
C GLY A 56 -5.62 -0.16 -8.80
N ILE A 57 -4.82 -0.85 -7.99
CA ILE A 57 -5.14 -1.24 -6.62
C ILE A 57 -4.69 -0.14 -5.66
N PRO A 58 -5.61 0.43 -4.86
CA PRO A 58 -5.27 1.37 -3.80
C PRO A 58 -4.71 0.62 -2.60
N ILE A 59 -3.55 1.04 -2.11
CA ILE A 59 -2.87 0.51 -0.93
C ILE A 59 -2.70 1.67 0.06
N VAL A 60 -3.09 1.44 1.31
CA VAL A 60 -2.83 2.36 2.42
C VAL A 60 -1.76 1.72 3.29
N VAL A 61 -0.71 2.48 3.57
CA VAL A 61 0.40 2.04 4.41
C VAL A 61 0.30 2.79 5.73
N LEU A 62 0.31 2.03 6.82
CA LEU A 62 0.38 2.53 8.18
C LEU A 62 1.80 2.30 8.69
N THR A 63 2.41 3.33 9.27
CA THR A 63 3.79 3.25 9.78
C THR A 63 3.85 3.19 11.30
N GLU A 64 2.81 3.67 11.98
CA GLU A 64 2.75 3.68 13.44
C GLU A 64 2.23 2.33 13.98
N PRO A 65 2.92 1.74 14.98
CA PRO A 65 2.56 0.42 15.50
C PRO A 65 1.20 0.42 16.21
N GLU A 66 0.81 1.52 16.86
CA GLU A 66 -0.48 1.64 17.57
C GLU A 66 -1.66 1.56 16.59
N ASP A 67 -1.55 2.20 15.43
CA ASP A 67 -2.58 2.16 14.38
C ASP A 67 -2.71 0.76 13.78
N VAL A 68 -1.58 0.07 13.60
CA VAL A 68 -1.54 -1.31 13.11
C VAL A 68 -2.19 -2.25 14.13
N GLU A 69 -1.92 -2.11 15.42
CA GLU A 69 -2.53 -2.92 16.48
C GLU A 69 -4.05 -2.80 16.51
N VAL A 70 -4.60 -1.60 16.34
CA VAL A 70 -6.05 -1.37 16.29
C VAL A 70 -6.70 -2.12 15.13
N LEU A 71 -6.05 -2.17 13.96
CA LEU A 71 -6.59 -2.92 12.81
C LEU A 71 -6.40 -4.42 12.96
N LEU A 72 -5.24 -4.86 13.44
CA LEU A 72 -4.88 -6.27 13.59
C LEU A 72 -5.49 -6.94 14.83
N SER A 73 -6.11 -6.20 15.73
CA SER A 73 -6.90 -6.76 16.84
C SER A 73 -8.37 -7.02 16.46
N SER A 74 -8.84 -6.48 15.33
CA SER A 74 -10.24 -6.58 14.91
C SER A 74 -10.45 -7.66 13.85
N VAL A 75 -11.19 -8.71 14.20
CA VAL A 75 -11.62 -9.78 13.26
C VAL A 75 -12.45 -9.23 12.10
N GLN A 76 -13.07 -8.05 12.25
CA GLN A 76 -13.86 -7.43 11.18
C GLN A 76 -12.99 -6.88 10.04
N TYR A 77 -11.77 -6.42 10.35
CA TYR A 77 -10.91 -5.69 9.41
C TYR A 77 -9.79 -6.56 8.80
N ILE A 78 -9.40 -7.66 9.46
CA ILE A 78 -8.34 -8.58 8.99
C ILE A 78 -8.89 -9.59 7.98
N LYS A 79 -9.44 -9.08 6.88
CA LYS A 79 -9.80 -9.93 5.74
C LYS A 79 -8.58 -10.18 4.88
N LYS A 80 -8.51 -11.36 4.26
CA LYS A 80 -7.44 -11.69 3.31
C LYS A 80 -7.51 -10.74 2.12
N GLY A 81 -6.36 -10.18 1.75
CA GLY A 81 -6.22 -9.31 0.59
C GLY A 81 -6.10 -10.10 -0.71
N ILE A 82 -6.01 -9.39 -1.82
CA ILE A 82 -5.84 -9.96 -3.18
C ILE A 82 -4.52 -10.71 -3.35
N ASP A 83 -3.53 -10.39 -2.52
CA ASP A 83 -2.22 -11.01 -2.45
C ASP A 83 -2.31 -12.43 -1.88
N TYR A 84 -3.25 -12.69 -0.98
CA TYR A 84 -3.47 -14.02 -0.42
C TYR A 84 -3.82 -15.06 -1.48
N ASP A 85 -4.63 -14.68 -2.49
CA ASP A 85 -5.01 -15.56 -3.58
C ASP A 85 -3.80 -16.00 -4.42
N ALA A 86 -2.78 -15.15 -4.55
CA ALA A 86 -1.55 -15.47 -5.27
C ALA A 86 -0.65 -16.46 -4.50
N PHE A 87 -0.79 -16.53 -3.18
CA PHE A 87 -0.03 -17.45 -2.31
C PHE A 87 -0.84 -18.68 -1.90
N LEU A 88 -2.07 -18.83 -2.40
CA LEU A 88 -2.98 -19.90 -1.97
C LEU A 88 -2.42 -21.30 -2.28
N ASP A 89 -1.63 -21.43 -3.36
CA ASP A 89 -0.95 -22.69 -3.71
C ASP A 89 0.22 -23.04 -2.78
N TRP A 90 0.73 -22.08 -1.99
CA TRP A 90 1.89 -22.22 -1.12
C TRP A 90 1.53 -22.23 0.38
N LEU A 91 0.24 -22.15 0.71
CA LEU A 91 -0.32 -22.11 2.06
C LEU A 91 -1.09 -23.39 2.39
#